data_AF-A0A2P7TH58-F1
#
_entry.id   AF-A0A2P7TH58-F1
#
_cell.length_a   1.000
_cell.length_b   1.000
_cell.length_c   1.000
_cell.angle_alpha   90.00
_cell.angle_beta   90.00
_cell.angle_gamma   90.00
#
_symmetry.space_group_name_H-M   'P 1'
#
loop_
_entity.id
_entity.type
_entity.pdbx_description
1 polymer ?
#
loop_
_entity_poly.entity_id
_entity_poly.type
_entity_poly.pdbx_seq_one_letter_code
_entity_poly.pdbx_strand_id
1 'polypeptide(L)'
;MSRYQNEASWLYLFIGLFLLLLFYTVYHQVKYHRTNPAAVTAIDTYNAANTTEQNAQMVRTLEQERDSLKKRLETVQTTPQPIVGGNITDEGLHYEVQIGAFKYFNLHKYQQGFDHLKNEELDGLDKYTLAKFLNYSESEAFKKDIQRMGIKDAFIVAKLDGKRIDIKQALKLEK
;
A
#
# COMPACT_ATOMS: atom_id res chain seq x y z
N MET A 1 -37.15 -2.44 83.57
CA MET A 1 -36.62 -2.61 82.20
C MET A 1 -37.45 -1.90 81.10
N SER A 2 -38.45 -1.05 81.39
CA SER A 2 -39.34 -0.48 80.35
C SER A 2 -39.22 1.03 80.08
N ARG A 3 -38.28 1.76 80.72
CA ARG A 3 -38.13 3.22 80.49
C ARG A 3 -37.29 3.59 79.26
N TYR A 4 -36.52 2.67 78.69
CA TYR A 4 -35.67 2.90 77.50
C TYR A 4 -36.43 2.81 76.17
N GLN A 5 -37.62 2.21 76.12
CA GLN A 5 -38.35 2.03 74.85
C GLN A 5 -39.02 3.31 74.36
N ASN A 6 -39.40 4.22 75.27
CA ASN A 6 -40.12 5.44 74.91
C ASN A 6 -39.19 6.56 74.43
N GLU A 7 -37.93 6.60 74.89
CA GLU A 7 -36.95 7.61 74.44
C GLU A 7 -36.38 7.31 73.06
N ALA A 8 -36.28 6.02 72.68
CA ALA A 8 -35.83 5.61 71.34
C ALA A 8 -36.84 6.00 70.23
N SER A 9 -38.13 6.13 70.55
CA SER A 9 -39.18 6.45 69.58
C SER A 9 -38.99 7.84 68.94
N TRP A 10 -38.54 8.81 69.73
CA TRP A 10 -38.23 10.16 69.24
C TRP A 10 -37.02 10.16 68.30
N LEU A 11 -36.01 9.33 68.58
CA LEU A 11 -34.83 9.19 67.72
C LEU A 11 -35.20 8.68 66.31
N TYR A 12 -36.09 7.69 66.20
CA TYR A 12 -36.57 7.20 64.90
C TYR A 12 -37.39 8.24 64.13
N LEU A 13 -38.15 9.09 64.83
CA LEU A 13 -38.85 10.22 64.20
C LEU A 13 -37.87 11.24 63.60
N PHE A 14 -36.78 11.55 64.32
CA PHE A 14 -35.73 12.45 63.81
C PHE A 14 -34.98 11.87 62.62
N ILE A 15 -34.63 10.58 62.68
CA ILE A 15 -33.98 9.87 61.58
C ILE A 15 -34.89 9.82 60.35
N GLY A 16 -36.19 9.54 60.55
CA GLY A 16 -37.18 9.55 59.47
C GLY A 16 -37.34 10.92 58.82
N LEU A 17 -37.45 11.99 59.61
CA LEU A 17 -37.54 13.36 59.11
C LEU A 17 -36.28 13.76 58.33
N PHE A 18 -35.11 13.38 58.83
CA PHE A 18 -33.83 13.64 58.17
C PHE A 18 -33.73 12.93 56.83
N LEU A 19 -34.13 11.65 56.76
CA LEU A 19 -34.16 10.89 55.50
C LEU A 19 -35.15 11.50 54.49
N LEU A 20 -36.29 12.01 54.95
CA LEU A 20 -37.28 12.66 54.09
C LEU A 20 -36.74 13.98 53.52
N LEU A 21 -36.00 14.75 54.33
CA LEU A 21 -35.35 15.99 53.91
C LEU A 21 -34.19 15.71 52.94
N LEU A 22 -33.41 14.66 53.18
CA LEU A 22 -32.40 14.16 52.24
C LEU A 22 -33.05 13.74 50.90
N PHE A 23 -34.13 12.98 50.96
CA PHE A 23 -34.84 12.56 49.75
C PHE A 23 -35.42 13.75 49.00
N TYR A 24 -36.00 14.73 49.70
CA TYR A 24 -36.51 15.97 49.11
C TYR A 24 -35.42 16.78 48.42
N THR A 25 -34.27 16.96 49.08
CA THR A 25 -33.14 17.72 48.51
C THR A 25 -32.53 17.00 47.30
N VAL A 26 -32.40 15.68 47.34
CA VAL A 26 -31.96 14.87 46.18
C VAL A 26 -32.97 14.91 45.04
N TYR A 27 -34.26 14.74 45.33
CA TYR A 27 -35.35 14.84 44.34
C TYR A 27 -35.34 16.22 43.66
N HIS A 28 -35.18 17.27 44.45
CA HIS A 28 -35.09 18.63 43.95
C HIS A 28 -33.82 18.81 43.11
N GLN A 29 -32.65 18.34 43.54
CA GLN A 29 -31.43 18.44 42.73
C GLN A 29 -31.58 17.74 41.37
N VAL A 30 -32.06 16.49 41.34
CA VAL A 30 -32.22 15.71 40.10
C VAL A 30 -33.22 16.35 39.14
N LYS A 31 -34.32 16.91 39.64
CA LYS A 31 -35.34 17.56 38.79
C LYS A 31 -34.86 18.87 38.16
N TYR A 32 -33.90 19.56 38.77
CA TYR A 32 -33.35 20.82 38.26
C TYR A 32 -32.21 20.61 37.26
N HIS A 33 -31.59 19.43 37.23
CA HIS A 33 -30.62 19.04 36.19
C HIS A 33 -31.33 18.49 34.94
N ARG A 34 -32.38 19.17 34.49
CA ARG A 34 -33.03 18.87 33.21
C ARG A 34 -32.19 19.54 32.13
N THR A 35 -31.27 18.80 31.51
CA THR A 35 -30.50 19.27 30.36
C THR A 35 -31.46 19.82 29.31
N ASN A 36 -31.22 21.05 28.84
CA ASN A 36 -32.06 21.68 27.83
C ASN A 36 -32.00 20.85 26.53
N PRO A 37 -33.09 20.18 26.12
CA PRO A 37 -33.08 19.29 24.95
C PRO A 37 -32.69 20.02 23.67
N ALA A 38 -32.99 21.32 23.57
CA ALA A 38 -32.59 22.14 22.42
C ALA A 38 -31.06 22.30 22.29
N ALA A 39 -30.34 22.33 23.41
CA ALA A 39 -28.88 22.45 23.41
C ALA A 39 -28.19 21.14 22.98
N VAL A 40 -28.72 19.99 23.40
CA VAL A 40 -28.21 18.67 23.03
C VAL A 40 -28.40 18.42 21.52
N THR A 41 -29.60 18.70 20.99
CA THR A 41 -29.86 18.57 19.55
C THR A 41 -28.96 19.48 18.71
N ALA A 42 -28.65 20.69 19.17
CA ALA A 42 -27.75 21.59 18.46
C ALA A 42 -26.30 21.07 18.43
N ILE A 43 -25.82 20.48 19.53
CA ILE A 43 -24.48 19.86 19.61
C ILE A 43 -24.40 18.63 18.69
N ASP A 44 -25.42 17.77 18.71
CA ASP A 44 -25.46 16.58 17.84
C ASP A 44 -25.52 16.97 16.37
N THR A 45 -26.29 18.01 16.03
CA THR A 45 -26.37 18.55 14.66
C THR A 45 -25.04 19.16 14.20
N TYR A 46 -24.35 19.90 15.08
CA TYR A 46 -23.03 20.46 14.81
C TYR A 46 -21.97 19.36 14.59
N ASN A 47 -21.96 18.34 15.46
CA ASN A 47 -21.05 17.20 15.34
C ASN A 47 -21.33 16.39 14.06
N ALA A 48 -22.60 16.18 13.70
CA ALA A 48 -23.00 15.50 12.48
C ALA A 48 -22.60 16.29 11.22
N ALA A 49 -22.76 17.62 11.23
CA ALA A 49 -22.35 18.48 10.12
C ALA A 49 -20.82 18.46 9.92
N ASN A 50 -20.05 18.63 10.99
CA ASN A 50 -18.59 18.56 10.94
C ASN A 50 -18.08 17.20 10.44
N THR A 51 -18.68 16.10 10.92
CA THR A 51 -18.32 14.74 10.48
C THR A 51 -18.65 14.54 8.99
N THR A 52 -19.78 15.09 8.52
CA THR A 52 -20.18 15.02 7.11
C THR A 52 -19.23 15.80 6.21
N GLU A 53 -18.78 16.99 6.64
CA GLU A 53 -17.81 17.78 5.90
C GLU A 53 -16.43 17.11 5.84
N GLN A 54 -15.95 16.53 6.93
CA GLN A 54 -14.70 15.77 6.97
C GLN A 54 -14.76 14.56 6.04
N ASN A 55 -15.85 13.79 6.07
CA ASN A 55 -16.05 12.66 5.16
C ASN A 55 -16.09 13.11 3.70
N ALA A 56 -16.75 14.22 3.38
CA ALA A 56 -16.80 14.78 2.03
C ALA A 56 -15.41 15.26 1.55
N GLN A 57 -14.61 15.86 2.43
CA GLN A 57 -13.23 16.26 2.11
C GLN A 57 -12.32 15.04 1.87
N MET A 58 -12.47 13.99 2.67
CA MET A 58 -11.72 12.75 2.52
C MET A 58 -12.07 12.04 1.20
N VAL A 59 -13.36 11.97 0.83
CA VAL A 59 -13.79 11.43 -0.46
C VAL A 59 -13.19 12.22 -1.63
N ARG A 60 -13.22 13.55 -1.59
CA ARG A 60 -12.59 14.39 -2.63
C ARG A 60 -11.09 14.14 -2.76
N THR A 61 -10.39 13.95 -1.65
CA THR A 61 -8.95 13.67 -1.65
C THR A 61 -8.66 12.31 -2.26
N LEU A 62 -9.43 11.29 -1.91
CA LEU A 62 -9.32 9.94 -2.49
C LEU A 62 -9.65 9.93 -3.99
N GLU A 63 -10.62 10.72 -4.43
CA GLU A 63 -10.94 10.88 -5.85
C GLU A 63 -9.78 11.53 -6.63
N GLN A 64 -9.18 12.59 -6.07
CA GLN A 64 -8.00 13.23 -6.66
C GLN A 64 -6.81 12.28 -6.74
N GLU A 65 -6.57 11.49 -5.68
CA GLU A 65 -5.53 10.48 -5.67
C GLU A 65 -5.78 9.42 -6.75
N ARG A 66 -7.01 8.86 -6.82
CA ARG A 66 -7.42 7.92 -7.87
C ARG A 66 -7.17 8.49 -9.26
N ASP A 67 -7.53 9.75 -9.50
CA ASP A 67 -7.36 10.39 -10.82
C ASP A 67 -5.89 10.61 -11.17
N SER A 68 -5.08 10.98 -10.18
CA SER A 68 -3.64 11.09 -10.36
C SER A 68 -3.00 9.74 -10.66
N LEU A 69 -3.43 8.66 -9.98
CA LEU A 69 -2.97 7.30 -10.20
C LEU A 69 -3.40 6.79 -11.58
N LYS A 70 -4.65 7.04 -11.97
CA LYS A 70 -5.17 6.67 -13.29
C LYS A 70 -4.39 7.37 -14.40
N LYS A 71 -4.13 8.67 -14.25
CA LYS A 71 -3.29 9.43 -15.19
C LYS A 71 -1.86 8.89 -15.27
N ARG A 72 -1.26 8.54 -14.11
CA ARG A 72 0.07 7.90 -14.05
C ARG A 72 0.05 6.55 -14.78
N LEU A 73 -0.98 5.74 -14.59
CA LEU A 73 -1.14 4.46 -15.26
C LEU A 73 -1.30 4.62 -16.77
N GLU A 74 -2.10 5.59 -17.22
CA GLU A 74 -2.25 5.93 -18.64
C GLU A 74 -0.91 6.40 -19.25
N THR A 75 -0.14 7.24 -18.55
CA THR A 75 1.22 7.61 -19.01
C THR A 75 2.20 6.43 -19.04
N VAL A 76 2.08 5.46 -18.13
CA VAL A 76 2.92 4.25 -18.14
C VAL A 76 2.55 3.32 -19.29
N GLN A 77 1.27 3.25 -19.68
CA GLN A 77 0.80 2.43 -20.80
C GLN A 77 1.02 3.08 -22.17
N THR A 78 1.02 4.42 -22.24
CA THR A 78 1.15 5.18 -23.52
C THR A 78 2.57 5.64 -23.82
N THR A 79 3.46 5.63 -22.82
CA THR A 79 4.90 5.70 -23.08
C THR A 79 5.34 4.29 -23.45
N PRO A 80 5.96 4.04 -24.62
CA PRO A 80 6.66 2.79 -24.87
C PRO A 80 7.88 2.75 -23.96
N GLN A 81 7.65 2.48 -22.67
CA GLN A 81 8.66 1.98 -21.77
C GLN A 81 8.99 0.59 -22.32
N PRO A 82 10.24 0.31 -22.71
CA PRO A 82 10.62 -1.08 -22.89
C PRO A 82 10.24 -1.80 -21.60
N ILE A 83 9.64 -3.00 -21.69
CA ILE A 83 9.40 -3.83 -20.52
C ILE A 83 10.78 -4.30 -20.03
N VAL A 84 11.52 -3.40 -19.38
CA VAL A 84 12.83 -3.68 -18.80
C VAL A 84 12.54 -4.19 -17.41
N GLY A 85 12.65 -5.49 -17.21
CA GLY A 85 12.56 -6.07 -15.86
C GLY A 85 11.13 -6.36 -15.37
N GLY A 86 10.18 -6.64 -16.26
CA GLY A 86 9.03 -7.44 -15.84
C GLY A 86 9.51 -8.76 -15.23
N ASN A 87 8.78 -9.32 -14.26
CA ASN A 87 8.98 -10.70 -13.77
C ASN A 87 8.61 -11.69 -14.90
N ILE A 88 9.35 -11.65 -16.00
CA ILE A 88 9.32 -12.65 -17.05
C ILE A 88 9.95 -13.88 -16.40
N THR A 89 9.09 -14.86 -16.12
CA THR A 89 9.47 -16.18 -15.64
C THR A 89 10.38 -16.83 -16.69
N ASP A 90 11.15 -17.82 -16.28
CA ASP A 90 11.97 -18.56 -17.25
C ASP A 90 11.12 -19.48 -18.14
N GLU A 91 9.83 -19.59 -17.88
CA GLU A 91 8.85 -20.36 -18.64
C GLU A 91 8.49 -19.69 -19.97
N GLY A 92 8.36 -20.49 -21.02
CA GLY A 92 8.05 -20.01 -22.36
C GLY A 92 9.23 -19.35 -23.07
N LEU A 93 8.95 -18.86 -24.28
CA LEU A 93 9.92 -18.18 -25.12
C LEU A 93 10.13 -16.75 -24.63
N HIS A 94 11.39 -16.39 -24.37
CA HIS A 94 11.79 -15.03 -24.07
C HIS A 94 13.19 -14.73 -24.61
N TYR A 95 13.50 -13.43 -24.70
CA TYR A 95 14.74 -12.89 -25.21
C TYR A 95 15.42 -12.07 -24.13
N GLU A 96 16.71 -12.28 -23.92
CA GLU A 96 17.53 -11.55 -22.96
C GLU A 96 18.56 -10.70 -23.69
N VAL A 97 18.72 -9.44 -23.29
CA VAL A 97 19.83 -8.60 -23.77
C VAL A 97 20.96 -8.65 -22.76
N GLN A 98 22.07 -9.26 -23.18
CA GLN A 98 23.26 -9.51 -22.37
C GLN A 98 24.41 -8.61 -22.83
N ILE A 99 25.21 -8.15 -21.86
CA ILE A 99 26.38 -7.28 -22.13
C ILE A 99 27.71 -8.00 -21.97
N GLY A 100 27.70 -9.20 -21.42
CA GLY A 100 28.90 -10.03 -21.30
C GLY A 100 28.74 -11.20 -20.34
N ALA A 101 29.70 -12.11 -20.44
CA ALA A 101 29.93 -13.19 -19.50
C ALA A 101 31.41 -13.11 -19.08
N PHE A 102 31.68 -12.81 -17.82
CA PHE A 102 33.04 -12.52 -17.33
C PHE A 102 33.46 -13.50 -16.24
N LYS A 103 34.72 -13.96 -16.26
CA LYS A 103 35.26 -14.92 -15.29
C LYS A 103 35.83 -14.28 -14.02
N TYR A 104 36.35 -13.06 -14.16
CA TYR A 104 37.10 -12.37 -13.09
C TYR A 104 36.58 -10.94 -12.85
N PHE A 105 35.43 -10.60 -13.42
CA PHE A 105 34.85 -9.27 -13.31
C PHE A 105 33.49 -9.37 -12.64
N ASN A 106 33.46 -8.99 -11.37
CA ASN A 106 32.27 -9.04 -10.54
C ASN A 106 31.66 -7.64 -10.42
N LEU A 107 30.49 -7.44 -11.05
CA LEU A 107 29.69 -6.22 -10.95
C LEU A 107 28.67 -6.28 -9.80
N HIS A 108 28.66 -7.35 -8.99
CA HIS A 108 27.71 -7.52 -7.88
C HIS A 108 27.74 -6.31 -6.93
N LYS A 109 28.93 -5.78 -6.64
CA LYS A 109 29.12 -4.57 -5.82
C LYS A 109 28.47 -3.30 -6.39
N TYR A 110 28.10 -3.29 -7.67
CA TYR A 110 27.46 -2.17 -8.34
C TYR A 110 25.98 -2.42 -8.66
N GLN A 111 25.43 -3.60 -8.32
CA GLN A 111 24.02 -3.93 -8.58
C GLN A 111 23.03 -2.98 -7.90
N GLN A 112 23.41 -2.37 -6.77
CA GLN A 112 22.56 -1.38 -6.08
C GLN A 112 22.28 -0.11 -6.91
N GLY A 113 23.05 0.14 -7.99
CA GLY A 113 22.78 1.22 -8.94
C GLY A 113 22.12 0.77 -10.25
N PHE A 114 21.91 -0.54 -10.42
CA PHE A 114 21.35 -1.15 -11.62
C PHE A 114 20.31 -2.19 -11.23
N ASP A 115 19.12 -1.74 -10.85
CA ASP A 115 18.02 -2.60 -10.38
C ASP A 115 17.67 -3.75 -11.35
N HIS A 116 18.04 -3.62 -12.62
CA HIS A 116 17.69 -4.58 -13.68
C HIS A 116 18.85 -5.51 -14.07
N LEU A 117 20.01 -5.39 -13.43
CA LEU A 117 21.18 -6.23 -13.72
C LEU A 117 21.02 -7.60 -13.04
N LYS A 118 20.62 -8.62 -13.82
CA LYS A 118 20.60 -10.01 -13.35
C LYS A 118 21.95 -10.67 -13.58
N ASN A 119 22.45 -11.35 -12.54
CA ASN A 119 23.64 -12.18 -12.58
C ASN A 119 23.25 -13.67 -12.50
N GLU A 120 23.74 -14.47 -13.45
CA GLU A 120 23.60 -15.92 -13.45
C GLU A 120 25.00 -16.52 -13.60
N GLU A 121 25.44 -17.31 -12.61
CA GLU A 121 26.68 -18.07 -12.71
C GLU A 121 26.41 -19.31 -13.57
N LEU A 122 27.05 -19.41 -14.73
CA LEU A 122 27.04 -20.63 -15.55
C LEU A 122 28.47 -20.93 -15.99
N ASP A 123 28.90 -22.18 -15.79
CA ASP A 123 30.21 -22.67 -16.22
C ASP A 123 31.40 -21.86 -15.67
N GLY A 124 31.25 -21.28 -14.48
CA GLY A 124 32.25 -20.43 -13.84
C GLY A 124 32.42 -19.06 -14.49
N LEU A 125 31.40 -18.58 -15.22
CA LEU A 125 31.30 -17.24 -15.78
C LEU A 125 30.11 -16.51 -15.18
N ASP A 126 30.31 -15.26 -14.76
CA ASP A 126 29.24 -14.34 -14.35
C ASP A 126 28.61 -13.73 -15.60
N LYS A 127 27.37 -14.12 -15.91
CA LYS A 127 26.59 -13.50 -16.99
C LYS A 127 25.89 -12.24 -16.51
N TYR A 128 25.87 -11.21 -17.34
CA TYR A 128 25.22 -9.94 -17.04
C TYR A 128 24.11 -9.65 -18.05
N THR A 129 22.87 -9.78 -17.59
CA THR A 129 21.66 -9.49 -18.36
C THR A 129 21.07 -8.17 -17.90
N LEU A 130 20.81 -7.25 -18.83
CA LEU A 130 20.19 -5.95 -18.54
C LEU A 130 18.67 -6.00 -18.57
N ALA A 131 18.11 -6.85 -19.42
CA ALA A 131 16.67 -6.86 -19.69
C ALA A 131 16.22 -8.19 -20.28
N LYS A 132 14.96 -8.54 -20.03
CA LYS A 132 14.25 -9.65 -20.66
C LYS A 132 13.05 -9.11 -21.45
N PHE A 133 12.70 -9.74 -22.55
CA PHE A 133 11.64 -9.36 -23.48
C PHE A 133 10.88 -10.60 -23.95
N LEU A 134 9.58 -10.48 -24.21
CA LEU A 134 8.81 -11.55 -24.85
C LEU A 134 8.94 -11.51 -26.38
N ASN A 135 9.22 -10.33 -26.93
CA ASN A 135 9.27 -10.09 -28.37
C ASN A 135 10.70 -9.82 -28.84
N TYR A 136 11.07 -10.43 -29.97
CA TYR A 136 12.41 -10.23 -30.52
C TYR A 136 12.62 -8.78 -30.95
N SER A 137 11.62 -8.15 -31.55
CA SER A 137 11.74 -6.78 -32.06
C SER A 137 12.06 -5.76 -30.97
N GLU A 138 11.48 -5.91 -29.77
CA GLU A 138 11.78 -5.05 -28.63
C GLU A 138 13.21 -5.27 -28.13
N SER A 139 13.63 -6.54 -28.03
CA SER A 139 15.00 -6.88 -27.65
C SER A 139 16.04 -6.32 -28.64
N GLU A 140 15.71 -6.27 -29.93
CA GLU A 140 16.58 -5.69 -30.96
C GLU A 140 16.69 -4.17 -30.85
N ALA A 141 15.57 -3.47 -30.62
CA ALA A 141 15.56 -2.03 -30.40
C ALA A 141 16.39 -1.69 -29.15
N PHE A 142 16.14 -2.38 -28.04
CA PHE A 142 16.87 -2.16 -26.80
C PHE A 142 18.37 -2.43 -26.97
N LYS A 143 18.76 -3.54 -27.60
CA LYS A 143 20.17 -3.83 -27.91
C LYS A 143 20.83 -2.68 -28.68
N LYS A 144 20.17 -2.13 -29.71
CA LYS A 144 20.70 -1.00 -30.49
C LYS A 144 20.91 0.26 -29.65
N ASP A 145 20.01 0.54 -28.71
CA ASP A 145 20.14 1.67 -27.80
C ASP A 145 21.30 1.45 -26.81
N ILE A 146 21.42 0.25 -26.24
CA ILE A 146 22.57 -0.14 -25.40
C ILE A 146 23.90 0.01 -26.15
N GLN A 147 23.95 -0.41 -27.41
CA GLN A 147 25.14 -0.25 -28.26
C GLN A 147 25.45 1.23 -28.53
N ARG A 148 24.43 2.06 -28.73
CA ARG A 148 24.58 3.52 -28.93
C ARG A 148 25.10 4.22 -27.67
N MET A 149 24.77 3.72 -26.49
CA MET A 149 25.28 4.22 -25.20
C MET A 149 26.72 3.80 -24.90
N GLY A 150 27.33 2.96 -25.74
CA GLY A 150 28.76 2.62 -25.67
C GLY A 150 29.05 1.15 -25.38
N ILE A 151 28.03 0.34 -25.06
CA ILE A 151 28.20 -1.11 -24.83
C ILE A 151 28.04 -1.85 -26.16
N LYS A 152 29.08 -1.77 -27.00
CA LYS A 152 29.05 -2.25 -28.39
C LYS A 152 28.81 -3.76 -28.51
N ASP A 153 29.30 -4.52 -27.54
CA ASP A 153 29.25 -5.99 -27.56
C ASP A 153 27.93 -6.55 -27.01
N ALA A 154 26.92 -5.71 -26.76
CA ALA A 154 25.61 -6.21 -26.33
C ALA A 154 24.98 -7.12 -27.38
N PHE A 155 24.46 -8.26 -26.93
CA PHE A 155 23.86 -9.29 -27.79
C PHE A 155 22.57 -9.85 -27.21
N ILE A 156 21.76 -10.48 -28.07
CA ILE A 156 20.49 -11.09 -27.70
C ILE A 156 20.68 -12.59 -27.51
N VAL A 157 20.12 -13.13 -26.44
CA VAL A 157 20.03 -14.56 -26.15
C VAL A 157 18.56 -14.97 -26.14
N ALA A 158 18.19 -15.95 -26.95
CA ALA A 158 16.87 -16.56 -26.87
C ALA A 158 16.88 -17.72 -25.87
N LYS A 159 15.86 -17.76 -25.00
CA LYS A 159 15.61 -18.84 -24.06
C LYS A 159 14.19 -19.37 -24.22
N LEU A 160 14.04 -20.68 -24.13
CA LEU A 160 12.76 -21.38 -24.07
C LEU A 160 12.80 -22.27 -22.83
N ASP A 161 11.88 -22.04 -21.89
CA ASP A 161 11.79 -22.80 -20.63
C ASP A 161 13.15 -22.85 -19.89
N GLY A 162 13.78 -21.67 -19.78
CA GLY A 162 15.08 -21.48 -19.14
C GLY A 162 16.29 -21.95 -19.96
N LYS A 163 16.09 -22.67 -21.08
CA LYS A 163 17.17 -23.21 -21.90
C LYS A 163 17.47 -22.31 -23.09
N ARG A 164 18.75 -22.03 -23.32
CA ARG A 164 19.19 -21.28 -24.51
C ARG A 164 18.87 -22.06 -25.78
N ILE A 165 18.24 -21.38 -26.74
CA ILE A 165 17.96 -21.91 -28.08
C ILE A 165 18.61 -21.03 -29.15
N ASP A 166 18.72 -21.57 -30.38
CA ASP A 166 19.21 -20.79 -31.51
C ASP A 166 18.20 -19.68 -31.88
N ILE A 167 18.71 -18.49 -32.20
CA ILE A 167 17.84 -17.34 -32.49
C ILE A 167 16.93 -17.58 -33.70
N LYS A 168 17.38 -18.34 -34.70
CA LYS A 168 16.55 -18.69 -35.86
C LYS A 168 15.44 -19.66 -35.50
N GLN A 169 15.64 -20.50 -34.49
CA GLN A 169 14.59 -21.38 -33.96
C GLN A 169 13.58 -20.56 -33.16
N ALA A 170 14.05 -19.66 -32.29
CA ALA A 170 13.21 -18.75 -31.52
C ALA A 170 12.27 -17.92 -32.42
N LEU A 171 12.81 -17.30 -33.48
CA LEU A 171 12.06 -16.51 -34.44
C LEU A 171 11.00 -17.32 -35.23
N LYS A 172 11.12 -18.65 -35.27
CA LYS A 172 10.08 -19.52 -35.86
C LYS A 172 8.97 -19.83 -34.86
N LEU A 173 9.30 -19.89 -33.57
CA LEU A 173 8.36 -20.17 -32.48
C LEU A 173 7.56 -18.94 -32.06
N GLU A 174 8.09 -17.74 -32.29
CA GLU A 174 7.40 -16.46 -32.03
C GLU A 174 6.26 -16.18 -33.02
N LYS A 175 6.21 -16.88 -34.16
CA LYS A 175 5.24 -16.67 -35.25
C LYS A 175 3.90 -17.35 -35.04
#